data_AF-A0A143BUV0-F1
#
_entry.id   AF-A0A143BUV0-F1
#
_cell.length_a   1.000
_cell.length_b   1.000
_cell.length_c   1.000
_cell.angle_alpha   90.00
_cell.angle_beta   90.00
_cell.angle_gamma   90.00
#
_symmetry.space_group_name_H-M   'P 1'
#
loop_
_entity.id
_entity.type
_entity.pdbx_description
1 polymer ?
#
loop_
_entity_poly.entity_id
_entity_poly.type
_entity_poly.pdbx_seq_one_letter_code
_entity_poly.pdbx_strand_id
1 'polypeptide(L)' 'MTTDSLARFLAALDPEHREAIGTRPRQEQERLAAAWERELEADDELDTLDELSPPAAEAEAARRVLDRETG' A
#
# COMPACT_ATOMS: atom_id res chain seq x y z
N MET A 1 -6.91 9.79 -14.93
CA MET A 1 -6.94 10.64 -13.72
C MET A 1 -5.71 10.30 -12.92
N THR A 2 -4.91 11.29 -12.54
CA THR A 2 -3.71 11.15 -11.71
C THR A 2 -4.16 10.76 -10.31
N THR A 3 -4.51 9.50 -10.14
CA THR A 3 -4.95 9.02 -8.83
C THR A 3 -3.77 9.04 -7.88
N ASP A 4 -3.88 9.82 -6.81
CA ASP A 4 -2.91 9.87 -5.72
C ASP A 4 -2.75 8.45 -5.14
N SER A 5 -1.80 7.68 -5.68
CA SER A 5 -1.45 6.35 -5.17
C SER A 5 -1.08 6.43 -3.68
N LEU A 6 -0.51 7.56 -3.27
CA LEU A 6 -0.26 7.85 -1.87
C LEU A 6 -1.55 8.03 -1.04
N ALA A 7 -2.58 8.71 -1.56
CA ALA A 7 -3.83 8.85 -0.82
C ALA A 7 -4.55 7.51 -0.65
N ARG A 8 -4.48 6.62 -1.65
CA ARG A 8 -5.02 5.26 -1.53
C ARG A 8 -4.21 4.40 -0.58
N PHE A 9 -2.88 4.42 -0.71
CA PHE A 9 -1.99 3.73 0.21
C PHE A 9 -2.27 4.14 1.67
N LEU A 10 -2.34 5.44 1.95
CA LEU A 10 -2.66 5.94 3.29
C LEU A 10 -4.08 5.58 3.76
N ALA A 11 -5.03 5.38 2.85
CA ALA A 11 -6.38 4.93 3.18
C ALA A 11 -6.46 3.41 3.43
N ALA A 12 -5.58 2.63 2.80
CA ALA A 12 -5.47 1.18 2.97
C ALA A 12 -4.72 0.78 4.25
N LEU A 13 -3.97 1.72 4.84
CA LEU A 13 -3.23 1.51 6.08
C LEU A 13 -4.10 1.66 7.33
N ASP A 14 -3.74 0.90 8.37
CA ASP A 14 -4.25 1.10 9.72
C ASP A 14 -3.93 2.51 10.24
N PRO A 15 -4.77 3.08 11.13
CA PRO A 15 -4.58 4.44 11.65
C PRO A 15 -3.18 4.69 12.23
N GLU A 16 -2.63 3.72 12.98
CA GLU A 16 -1.31 3.82 13.62
C GLU A 16 -0.18 3.91 12.57
N HIS A 17 -0.24 3.09 11.53
CA HIS A 17 0.74 3.10 10.44
C HIS A 17 0.60 4.34 9.54
N ARG A 18 -0.63 4.79 9.32
CA ARG A 18 -0.92 6.02 8.58
C ARG A 18 -0.32 7.23 9.28
N GLU A 19 -0.44 7.35 10.59
CA GLU A 19 0.19 8.43 11.36
C GLU A 19 1.72 8.35 11.30
N ALA A 20 2.28 7.14 11.47
CA ALA A 20 3.72 6.92 11.36
C ALA A 20 4.28 7.34 9.99
N ILE A 21 3.66 6.91 8.89
CA ILE A 21 4.08 7.30 7.53
C ILE A 21 3.79 8.78 7.27
N GLY A 22 2.67 9.30 7.75
CA GLY A 22 2.30 10.71 7.60
C GLY A 22 3.32 11.68 8.21
N THR A 23 4.07 11.24 9.22
CA THR A 23 5.17 12.03 9.84
C THR A 23 6.49 11.97 9.07
N ARG A 24 6.65 11.02 8.12
CA ARG A 24 7.87 10.89 7.31
C ARG A 24 7.94 11.93 6.19
N PRO A 25 9.13 12.23 5.64
CA PRO A 25 9.27 13.11 4.49
C PRO A 25 8.43 12.64 3.29
N ARG A 26 7.88 13.59 2.52
CA ARG A 26 7.01 13.30 1.35
C ARG A 26 7.63 12.29 0.38
N GLN A 27 8.93 12.43 0.11
CA GLN A 27 9.66 11.54 -0.79
C GLN A 27 9.68 10.07 -0.31
N GLU A 28 9.68 9.85 1.00
CA GLU A 28 9.63 8.49 1.57
C GLU A 28 8.22 7.92 1.53
N GLN A 29 7.21 8.75 1.80
CA GLN A 29 5.80 8.37 1.63
C GLN A 29 5.51 7.94 0.19
N GLU A 30 6.01 8.69 -0.79
CA GLU A 30 5.85 8.39 -2.21
C GLU A 30 6.60 7.12 -2.63
N ARG A 31 7.77 6.84 -2.05
CA ARG A 31 8.49 5.57 -2.26
C ARG A 31 7.70 4.38 -1.75
N LEU A 32 7.13 4.48 -0.54
CA LEU A 32 6.30 3.43 0.05
C LEU A 32 5.02 3.21 -0.77
N ALA A 33 4.36 4.29 -1.19
CA ALA A 33 3.19 4.21 -2.05
C ALA A 33 3.51 3.58 -3.42
N ALA A 34 4.67 3.88 -4.00
CA ALA A 34 5.10 3.27 -5.25
C ALA A 34 5.49 1.80 -5.08
N ALA A 35 6.06 1.40 -3.93
CA ALA A 35 6.31 0.01 -3.60
C ALA A 35 5.01 -0.77 -3.44
N TRP A 36 4.00 -0.18 -2.77
CA TRP A 36 2.66 -0.74 -2.64
C TRP A 36 1.95 -0.92 -3.98
N GLU A 37 1.99 0.10 -4.84
CA GLU A 37 1.41 0.00 -6.18
C GLU A 37 2.11 -1.09 -7.01
N ARG A 38 3.44 -1.21 -6.93
CA ARG A 38 4.16 -2.31 -7.57
C ARG A 38 3.81 -3.67 -7.01
N GLU A 39 3.57 -3.82 -5.71
CA GLU A 39 3.11 -5.09 -5.16
C GLU A 39 1.71 -5.42 -5.66
N LEU A 40 0.82 -4.43 -5.81
CA LEU A 40 -0.50 -4.62 -6.45
C LEU A 40 -0.42 -4.97 -7.93
N GLU A 41 0.52 -4.37 -8.67
CA GLU A 41 0.73 -4.64 -10.11
C GLU A 41 1.51 -5.94 -10.37
N ALA A 42 2.44 -6.30 -9.48
CA ALA A 42 3.27 -7.51 -9.57
C ALA A 42 2.56 -8.75 -9.03
N ASP A 43 1.43 -8.60 -8.34
CA ASP A 43 0.48 -9.67 -8.06
C ASP A 43 -0.20 -10.11 -9.38
N ASP A 44 0.57 -10.72 -10.27
CA ASP A 44 0.08 -11.53 -11.40
C ASP A 44 -0.62 -12.82 -10.90
N GLU A 45 -0.66 -13.02 -9.57
CA GLU A 45 -1.51 -13.99 -8.86
C GLU A 45 -2.89 -13.40 -8.48
N LEU A 46 -3.32 -12.30 -9.09
CA LEU A 46 -4.70 -11.78 -9.04
C LEU A 46 -5.77 -12.80 -9.52
N ASP A 47 -5.40 -13.97 -10.03
CA ASP A 47 -6.28 -15.14 -10.18
C ASP A 47 -6.68 -15.78 -8.82
N THR A 48 -6.02 -15.45 -7.71
CA THR A 48 -6.31 -15.96 -6.34
C THR A 48 -6.95 -14.91 -5.42
N LEU A 49 -6.88 -13.62 -5.78
CA LEU A 49 -7.51 -12.52 -5.03
C LEU A 49 -8.93 -12.17 -5.53
N ASP A 50 -9.49 -12.94 -6.47
CA ASP A 50 -10.90 -12.78 -6.93
C ASP A 50 -11.91 -12.99 -5.79
N GLU A 51 -11.52 -13.67 -4.70
CA GLU A 51 -12.34 -13.87 -3.51
C GLU A 51 -12.25 -12.71 -2.48
N LEU A 52 -11.26 -11.81 -2.61
CA LEU A 52 -11.11 -10.63 -1.76
C LEU A 52 -11.63 -9.39 -2.49
N SER A 53 -12.51 -8.64 -1.85
CA SER A 53 -12.95 -7.35 -2.40
C SER A 53 -11.75 -6.42 -2.61
N PRO A 54 -11.75 -5.55 -3.63
CA PRO A 54 -10.66 -4.61 -3.93
C PRO A 54 -9.99 -3.92 -2.72
N PRO A 55 -10.72 -3.43 -1.69
CA PRO A 55 -10.10 -2.81 -0.52
C PRO A 55 -9.30 -3.79 0.38
N ALA A 56 -9.60 -5.08 0.36
CA ALA A 56 -8.90 -6.07 1.18
C ALA A 56 -7.52 -6.42 0.57
N ALA A 57 -7.44 -6.52 -0.76
CA ALA A 57 -6.17 -6.68 -1.47
C ALA A 57 -5.24 -5.47 -1.24
N GLU A 58 -5.80 -4.26 -1.31
CA GLU A 58 -5.08 -3.01 -1.02
C GLU A 58 -4.49 -2.99 0.39
N ALA A 59 -5.25 -3.39 1.42
CA ALA A 59 -4.79 -3.44 2.80
C ALA A 59 -3.68 -4.48 3.04
N GLU A 60 -3.80 -5.67 2.45
CA GLU A 60 -2.80 -6.73 2.61
C GLU A 60 -1.47 -6.36 1.92
N ALA A 61 -1.52 -5.76 0.73
CA ALA A 61 -0.33 -5.26 0.05
C ALA A 61 0.35 -4.16 0.88
N ALA A 62 -0.43 -3.28 1.51
CA ALA A 62 0.12 -2.22 2.35
C ALA A 62 0.85 -2.79 3.58
N ARG A 63 0.31 -3.86 4.18
CA ARG A 63 0.92 -4.58 5.28
C ARG A 63 2.25 -5.25 4.90
N ARG A 64 2.31 -5.89 3.71
CA ARG A 64 3.55 -6.53 3.20
C ARG A 64 4.67 -5.54 2.94
N VAL A 65 4.35 -4.37 2.39
CA VAL A 65 5.35 -3.29 2.18
C VAL A 65 5.94 -2.84 3.52
N LEU A 66 5.10 -2.67 4.54
CA LEU A 66 5.57 -2.27 5.87
C LEU A 66 6.44 -3.32 6.53
N ASP A 67 6.03 -4.59 6.46
CA ASP A 67 6.82 -5.72 6.98
C ASP A 67 8.22 -5.75 6.36
N ARG A 68 8.30 -5.61 5.02
CA ARG A 68 9.56 -5.62 4.26
C ARG A 68 10.47 -4.41 4.53
N GLU A 69 9.91 -3.27 4.97
CA GLU A 69 10.67 -2.08 5.38
C GLU A 69 11.16 -2.14 6.84
N THR A 70 10.55 -3.01 7.67
CA THR A 70 10.90 -3.17 9.10
C THR A 70 11.75 -4.39 9.42
N GLY A 71 11.86 -5.35 8.49
CA GLY A 71 12.76 -6.52 8.58
C GLY A 71 14.15 -6.27 8.04
#